data_AF-A0A0C1XQF0-F1
#
_entry.id   AF-A0A0C1XQF0-F1
#
_cell.length_a   1.000
_cell.length_b   1.000
_cell.length_c   1.000
_cell.angle_alpha   90.00
_cell.angle_beta   90.00
_cell.angle_gamma   90.00
#
_symmetry.space_group_name_H-M   'P 1'
#
loop_
_entity.id
_entity.type
_entity.pdbx_description
1 polymer ?
#
loop_
_entity_poly.entity_id
_entity_poly.type
_entity_poly.pdbx_seq_one_letter_code
_entity_poly.pdbx_strand_id
1 'polypeptide(L)' 'MVYDRAAGRLLHEQEFEHRRDAFSARLKAEREFGGGTNVEVVVLAAKSRDDLLRTHARYFLTLDDLAARIA' A
#
# COMPACT_ATOMS: atom_id res chain seq x y z
N MET A 1 -1.31 4.59 0.09
CA MET A 1 -1.54 3.47 1.03
C MET A 1 -0.65 3.65 2.25
N VAL A 2 -1.13 3.24 3.42
CA VAL A 2 -0.40 3.18 4.69
C VAL A 2 -0.38 1.73 5.14
N TYR A 3 0.81 1.14 5.25
CA TYR A 3 0.99 -0.28 5.50
C TYR A 3 1.83 -0.50 6.76
N ASP A 4 1.33 -1.33 7.68
CA ASP A 4 2.08 -1.77 8.85
C ASP A 4 3.01 -2.92 8.44
N ARG A 5 4.32 -2.64 8.38
CA ARG A 5 5.31 -3.64 7.98
C ARG A 5 5.49 -4.73 9.01
N ALA A 6 5.31 -4.41 10.29
CA ALA A 6 5.50 -5.37 11.38
C ALA A 6 4.31 -6.33 11.46
N ALA A 7 3.09 -5.80 11.35
CA ALA A 7 1.87 -6.61 11.37
C ALA A 7 1.51 -7.21 9.99
N GLY A 8 2.18 -6.77 8.93
CA GLY A 8 1.94 -7.27 7.57
C GLY A 8 0.57 -6.89 7.00
N ARG A 9 -0.03 -5.78 7.44
CA ARG A 9 -1.42 -5.41 7.08
C ARG A 9 -1.56 -3.97 6.60
N LEU A 10 -2.56 -3.77 5.74
CA LEU A 10 -2.95 -2.45 5.27
C LEU A 10 -3.72 -1.70 6.36
N LEU A 11 -3.25 -0.50 6.73
CA LEU A 11 -3.93 0.37 7.69
C LEU A 11 -4.87 1.35 7.00
N HIS A 12 -4.47 1.85 5.82
CA HIS A 12 -5.27 2.81 5.07
C HIS A 12 -5.01 2.71 3.55
N GLU A 13 -6.08 2.81 2.78
CA GLU A 13 -6.07 2.84 1.33
C GLU A 13 -6.94 3.99 0.82
N GLN A 14 -6.44 4.70 -0.18
CA GLN A 14 -7.15 5.78 -0.85
C GLN A 14 -6.70 5.83 -2.31
N GLU A 15 -7.67 5.93 -3.21
CA GLU A 15 -7.46 6.09 -4.64
C GLU A 15 -7.51 7.56 -5.04
N PHE A 16 -6.74 7.91 -6.08
CA PHE A 16 -6.65 9.26 -6.60
C PHE A 16 -6.60 9.21 -8.12
N GLU A 17 -7.33 10.10 -8.77
CA GLU A 17 -7.27 10.27 -10.22
C GLU A 17 -5.95 10.95 -10.65
N HIS A 18 -5.47 11.91 -9.85
CA HIS A 18 -4.29 12.70 -10.18
C HIS A 18 -3.10 12.37 -9.29
N ARG A 19 -1.94 12.17 -9.94
CA ARG A 19 -0.68 11.90 -9.25
C ARG A 19 -0.33 12.96 -8.21
N ARG A 20 -0.59 14.23 -8.48
CA ARG A 20 -0.28 15.34 -7.55
C ARG A 20 -0.99 15.16 -6.21
N ASP A 21 -2.24 14.74 -6.23
CA ASP A 21 -3.05 14.58 -5.03
C ASP A 21 -2.58 13.38 -4.20
N ALA A 22 -2.23 12.28 -4.87
CA ALA A 22 -1.65 11.10 -4.22
C ALA A 22 -0.32 11.42 -3.49
N PHE A 23 0.55 12.23 -4.11
CA PHE A 23 1.81 12.66 -3.49
C PHE A 23 1.57 13.63 -2.32
N SER A 24 0.61 14.55 -2.43
CA SER A 24 0.24 15.44 -1.32
C SER A 24 -0.29 14.65 -0.12
N ALA A 25 -1.17 13.68 -0.37
CA ALA A 25 -1.70 12.79 0.65
C ALA A 25 -0.61 11.95 1.30
N ARG A 26 0.35 11.43 0.51
CA ARG A 26 1.52 10.72 1.03
C ARG A 26 2.31 11.58 2.03
N LEU A 27 2.64 12.82 1.69
CA LEU A 27 3.39 13.70 2.59
C LEU A 27 2.64 13.98 3.90
N LYS A 28 1.30 14.08 3.84
CA LYS A 28 0.47 14.22 5.04
C LYS A 28 0.54 12.98 5.92
N ALA A 29 0.37 11.80 5.33
CA ALA A 29 0.44 10.53 6.04
C ALA A 29 1.85 10.29 6.63
N GLU A 30 2.93 10.60 5.89
CA GLU A 30 4.30 10.48 6.42
C GLU A 30 4.50 11.32 7.69
N ARG A 31 3.93 12.52 7.78
CA ARG A 31 3.97 13.34 9.00
C ARG A 31 3.15 12.75 10.15
N GLU A 32 2.02 12.14 9.83
CA GLU A 32 1.11 11.53 10.82
C GLU A 32 1.69 10.25 11.41
N PHE A 33 2.30 9.40 10.58
CA PHE A 33 2.76 8.06 10.96
C PHE A 33 4.29 7.96 11.21
N GLY A 34 5.07 8.98 10.84
CA GLY A 34 6.54 8.94 10.88
C GLY A 34 7.18 8.96 12.27
N GLY A 35 6.41 9.19 13.34
CA GLY A 35 6.92 9.42 14.69
C GLY A 35 7.23 8.19 15.55
N GLY A 36 6.86 6.96 15.15
CA GLY A 36 7.10 5.81 16.04
C GLY A 36 6.58 4.44 15.59
N THR A 37 6.09 4.30 14.38
CA THR A 37 5.54 3.03 13.88
C THR A 37 6.33 2.54 12.68
N ASN A 38 6.58 1.22 12.57
CA ASN A 38 7.20 0.57 11.41
C ASN A 38 6.22 0.56 10.22
N VAL A 39 5.78 1.74 9.83
CA VAL A 39 4.74 2.01 8.85
C VAL A 39 5.40 2.49 7.57
N GLU A 40 4.98 1.89 6.46
CA GLU A 40 5.37 2.27 5.12
C GLU A 40 4.22 3.06 4.47
N VAL A 41 4.51 4.29 4.05
CA VAL A 41 3.59 5.10 3.27
C VAL A 41 4.03 5.06 1.81
N VAL A 42 3.19 4.50 0.94
CA VAL A 42 3.52 4.28 -0.47
C VAL A 42 2.43 4.78 -1.40
N VAL A 43 2.85 5.31 -2.55
CA VAL A 43 1.98 5.65 -3.69
C VAL A 43 2.27 4.64 -4.78
N LEU A 44 1.22 3.95 -5.22
CA LEU A 44 1.29 3.01 -6.34
C LEU A 44 0.53 3.59 -7.53
N ALA A 45 1.00 3.30 -8.72
CA ALA A 45 0.33 3.66 -9.96
C ALA A 45 0.24 2.43 -10.86
N ALA A 46 -0.95 2.17 -11.37
CA ALA A 46 -1.22 1.07 -12.29
C ALA A 46 -2.42 1.43 -13.17
N LYS A 47 -2.65 0.67 -14.23
CA LYS A 47 -3.81 0.87 -15.12
C LYS A 47 -5.11 0.29 -14.54
N SER A 48 -5.00 -0.61 -13.57
CA SER A 48 -6.13 -1.28 -12.93
C SER A 48 -5.75 -1.85 -11.55
N ARG A 49 -6.76 -2.27 -10.79
CA ARG A 49 -6.58 -3.01 -9.54
C ARG A 49 -5.87 -4.35 -9.76
N ASP A 50 -6.20 -5.05 -10.84
CA ASP A 50 -5.59 -6.35 -11.15
C ASP A 50 -4.08 -6.22 -11.42
N ASP A 51 -3.67 -5.13 -12.08
CA ASP A 51 -2.25 -4.83 -12.28
C ASP A 51 -1.53 -4.64 -10.94
N LEU A 52 -2.16 -3.97 -9.97
CA LEU A 52 -1.63 -3.84 -8.61
C LEU A 52 -1.54 -5.20 -7.90
N LEU A 53 -2.56 -6.05 -8.02
CA LEU A 53 -2.56 -7.39 -7.42
C LEU A 53 -1.47 -8.31 -7.99
N ARG A 54 -1.05 -8.07 -9.24
CA ARG A 54 0.02 -8.82 -9.92
C ARG A 54 1.42 -8.28 -9.58
N THR A 55 1.58 -6.96 -9.53
CA THR A 55 2.90 -6.31 -9.42
C THR A 55 3.26 -5.88 -8.00
N HIS A 56 2.25 -5.68 -7.14
CA HIS A 56 2.39 -5.15 -5.78
C HIS A 56 1.60 -6.01 -4.77
N ALA A 57 1.50 -7.31 -5.04
CA ALA A 57 0.71 -8.31 -4.31
C ALA A 57 0.86 -8.24 -2.78
N ARG A 58 2.07 -7.94 -2.30
CA ARG A 58 2.41 -7.82 -0.86
C ARG A 58 1.44 -6.95 -0.06
N TYR A 59 0.90 -5.88 -0.67
CA TYR A 59 0.04 -4.95 0.06
C TYR A 59 -1.43 -5.37 0.10
N PHE A 60 -1.81 -6.36 -0.70
CA PHE A 60 -3.21 -6.71 -0.95
C PHE A 60 -3.56 -8.15 -0.60
N LEU A 61 -2.56 -9.01 -0.50
CA LEU A 61 -2.74 -10.44 -0.33
C LEU A 61 -2.16 -10.91 0.99
N THR A 62 -2.84 -11.87 1.59
CA THR A 62 -2.36 -12.59 2.76
C THR A 62 -1.22 -13.55 2.39
N LEU A 63 -0.54 -14.09 3.40
CA LEU A 63 0.44 -15.16 3.16
C LEU A 63 -0.20 -16.39 2.50
N ASP A 64 -1.44 -16.72 2.86
CA ASP A 64 -2.17 -17.84 2.28
C ASP A 64 -2.50 -17.59 0.80
N ASP A 65 -2.94 -16.37 0.46
CA ASP A 65 -3.18 -15.95 -0.93
C ASP A 65 -1.91 -16.01 -1.78
N LEU A 66 -0.75 -15.68 -1.18
CA LEU A 66 0.54 -15.76 -1.84
C LEU A 66 1.01 -17.20 -2.01
N ALA A 67 0.82 -18.05 -0.99
CA ALA A 67 1.16 -19.47 -1.04
C ALA A 67 0.35 -20.21 -2.12
N ALA A 68 -0.94 -19.90 -2.25
CA ALA A 68 -1.81 -20.46 -3.27
C ALA A 68 -1.40 -20.10 -4.72
N ARG A 69 -0.56 -19.09 -4.93
CA ARG A 69 -0.07 -18.69 -6.27
C ARG A 69 1.22 -19.39 -6.70
N ILE A 70 1.91 -20.06 -5.77
CA ILE A 70 3.19 -20.75 -6.02
C ILE A 70 3.01 -22.27 -6.06
N ALA A 71 1.88 -22.79 -5.55
CA ALA A 71 1.46 -24.18 -5.67
C ALA A 71 0.86 -24.50 -7.04
#